data_AF-A0A2C8Z9E7-F1
#
_entry.id   AF-A0A2C8Z9E7-F1
#
_cell.length_a   1.000
_cell.length_b   1.000
_cell.length_c   1.000
_cell.angle_alpha   90.00
_cell.angle_beta   90.00
_cell.angle_gamma   90.00
#
_symmetry.space_group_name_H-M   'P 1'
#
loop_
_entity.id
_entity.type
_entity.pdbx_description
1 polymer ?
#
loop_
_entity_poly.entity_id
_entity_poly.type
_entity_poly.pdbx_seq_one_letter_code
_entity_poly.pdbx_strand_id
1 'polypeptide(L)' 'MKRIPAAVRKLLRDEQGAATAEYAIATMAAVGFAGLLVVIMRSDEVRGLLTDIIRTALSIPG' A
#
# COMPACT_ATOMS: atom_id res chain seq x y z
N MET A 1 -23.51 32.36 24.03
CA MET A 1 -23.05 31.59 22.85
C MET A 1 -21.80 32.24 22.26
N LYS A 2 -20.63 31.59 22.33
CA LYS A 2 -19.41 32.10 21.69
C LYS A 2 -19.52 31.87 20.18
N ARG A 3 -19.47 32.94 19.38
CA ARG A 3 -19.49 32.83 17.91
C ARG A 3 -18.16 32.26 17.45
N ILE A 4 -18.19 31.16 16.70
CA ILE A 4 -16.98 30.57 16.12
C ILE A 4 -16.42 31.55 15.08
N PRO A 5 -15.13 31.91 15.14
CA PRO A 5 -14.53 32.84 14.20
C PRO A 5 -14.56 32.31 12.76
N ALA A 6 -14.80 33.20 11.79
CA ALA A 6 -15.00 32.85 10.38
C ALA A 6 -13.82 32.06 9.77
N ALA A 7 -12.59 32.31 10.25
CA ALA A 7 -11.39 31.57 9.84
C ALA A 7 -11.48 30.07 10.15
N VAL A 8 -11.99 29.71 11.34
CA VAL A 8 -12.18 28.30 11.73
C VAL A 8 -13.24 27.63 10.86
N ARG A 9 -14.32 28.35 10.54
CA ARG A 9 -15.37 27.84 9.65
C ARG A 9 -14.88 27.65 8.21
N LYS A 10 -13.93 28.46 7.75
CA LYS A 10 -13.29 28.33 6.44
C LYS A 10 -12.37 27.10 6.41
N LEU A 11 -11.57 26.89 7.46
CA LEU A 11 -10.68 25.73 7.58
C LEU A 11 -11.46 24.41 7.57
N LEU A 12 -12.59 24.37 8.28
CA LEU A 12 -13.47 23.20 8.33
C LEU A 12 -14.22 22.93 7.00
N ARG A 13 -14.24 23.91 6.09
CA ARG A 13 -14.82 23.77 4.73
C ARG A 13 -13.75 23.51 3.67
N ASP A 14 -12.48 23.44 4.06
CA ASP A 14 -11.39 23.25 3.11
C ASP A 14 -11.20 21.75 2.84
N GLU A 15 -11.69 21.31 1.68
CA GLU A 15 -11.63 19.90 1.25
C GLU A 15 -10.32 19.55 0.55
N GLN A 16 -9.45 20.54 0.25
CA GLN A 16 -8.19 20.28 -0.47
C GLN A 16 -7.30 19.27 0.26
N GLY A 17 -7.21 19.36 1.59
CA GLY A 17 -6.44 18.41 2.40
C GLY A 17 -7.09 17.02 2.52
N ALA A 18 -8.41 16.91 2.32
CA ALA A 18 -9.14 15.66 2.44
C ALA A 18 -8.77 14.69 1.32
N ALA A 19 -8.67 15.18 0.08
CA ALA A 19 -8.29 14.34 -1.07
C ALA A 19 -6.87 13.77 -0.95
N THR A 20 -5.91 14.56 -0.44
CA THR A 20 -4.54 14.06 -0.21
C THR A 20 -4.48 13.05 0.94
N ALA A 21 -5.26 13.27 2.00
CA ALA A 21 -5.35 12.33 3.12
C ALA A 21 -5.98 10.98 2.68
N GLU A 22 -7.03 11.02 1.85
CA GLU A 22 -7.64 9.82 1.29
C GLU A 22 -6.64 9.02 0.45
N TYR A 23 -5.91 9.70 -0.45
CA TYR A 23 -4.88 9.05 -1.26
C TYR A 23 -3.78 8.42 -0.41
N ALA A 24 -3.34 9.12 0.65
CA ALA A 24 -2.36 8.60 1.60
C ALA A 24 -2.89 7.34 2.30
N ILE A 25 -4.13 7.36 2.79
CA ILE A 25 -4.75 6.20 3.46
C ILE A 25 -4.90 5.02 2.49
N ALA A 26 -5.39 5.26 1.28
CA ALA A 26 -5.54 4.22 0.26
C ALA A 26 -4.19 3.59 -0.10
N THR A 27 -3.15 4.42 -0.26
CA THR A 27 -1.78 3.95 -0.51
C THR A 27 -1.26 3.13 0.67
N MET A 28 -1.42 3.60 1.90
CA MET A 28 -0.97 2.88 3.09
C MET A 28 -1.70 1.55 3.27
N ALA A 29 -2.99 1.48 2.95
CA ALA A 29 -3.75 0.23 2.95
C ALA A 29 -3.19 -0.76 1.92
N ALA A 30 -2.92 -0.31 0.70
CA ALA A 30 -2.30 -1.15 -0.33
C ALA A 30 -0.88 -1.61 0.05
N VAL A 31 -0.07 -0.73 0.63
CA VAL A 31 1.27 -1.06 1.15
C VAL A 31 1.21 -2.09 2.27
N GLY A 32 0.24 -1.97 3.19
CA GLY A 32 0.01 -2.97 4.24
C GLY A 32 -0.34 -4.34 3.68
N PHE A 33 -1.20 -4.39 2.65
CA PHE A 33 -1.51 -5.63 1.95
C PHE A 33 -0.29 -6.22 1.23
N ALA A 34 0.51 -5.39 0.56
CA ALA A 34 1.77 -5.82 -0.05
C ALA A 34 2.77 -6.36 0.98
N GLY A 35 2.77 -5.81 2.21
CA GLY A 35 3.56 -6.33 3.32
C GLY A 35 3.24 -7.79 3.65
N LEU A 36 1.96 -8.17 3.63
CA LEU A 36 1.55 -9.57 3.80
C LEU A 36 2.11 -10.46 2.67
N LEU A 37 2.02 -10.00 1.41
CA LEU A 37 2.60 -10.73 0.27
C LEU A 37 4.11 -10.92 0.44
N VAL A 38 4.84 -9.90 0.92
CA VAL A 38 6.28 -10.01 1.21
C VAL A 38 6.56 -11.08 2.26
N VAL A 39 5.75 -11.15 3.32
CA VAL A 39 5.89 -12.20 4.34
C VAL A 39 5.66 -13.58 3.73
N ILE A 40 4.63 -13.74 2.89
CA ILE A 40 4.34 -15.00 2.19
C ILE A 40 5.51 -15.40 1.29
N MET A 41 6.05 -14.47 0.50
CA MET A 41 7.18 -14.71 -0.41
C MET A 41 8.47 -15.09 0.33
N ARG A 42 8.60 -14.69 1.59
CA ARG A 42 9.76 -15.04 2.42
C ARG A 42 9.72 -16.46 2.98
N SER A 43 8.58 -17.16 2.88
CA SER A 43 8.49 -18.57 3.29
C SER A 43 9.39 -19.46 2.44
N ASP A 44 9.93 -20.52 3.05
CA ASP A 44 10.84 -21.45 2.37
C ASP A 44 10.14 -22.21 1.24
N GLU A 45 8.86 -22.56 1.43
CA GLU A 45 8.02 -23.22 0.42
C GLU A 45 7.87 -22.35 -0.83
N VAL A 46 7.42 -21.10 -0.67
CA VAL A 46 7.22 -20.19 -1.82
C VAL A 46 8.55 -19.85 -2.49
N ARG A 47 9.62 -19.63 -1.71
CA ARG A 47 10.95 -19.39 -2.27
C ARG A 47 11.46 -20.58 -3.08
N GLY A 48 11.22 -21.81 -2.60
CA GLY A 48 11.53 -23.04 -3.31
C GLY A 48 10.80 -23.12 -4.65
N LEU A 49 9.47 -22.97 -4.63
CA LEU A 49 8.64 -22.97 -5.85
C LEU A 49 9.12 -21.94 -6.89
N LEU A 50 9.38 -20.71 -6.46
CA LEU A 50 9.87 -19.65 -7.37
C LEU A 50 11.26 -19.99 -7.92
N THR A 51 12.14 -20.54 -7.10
CA THR A 51 13.50 -20.94 -7.53
C THR A 51 13.42 -22.06 -8.57
N ASP A 52 12.54 -23.03 -8.38
CA ASP A 52 12.36 -24.14 -9.31
C ASP A 52 11.80 -23.66 -10.64
N ILE A 53 10.79 -22.76 -10.62
CA ILE A 53 10.29 -22.12 -11.84
C ILE A 53 11.43 -21.43 -12.61
N ILE A 54 12.28 -20.65 -11.92
CA ILE A 54 13.41 -19.97 -12.53
C ILE A 54 14.41 -20.99 -13.10
N ARG A 55 14.73 -22.05 -12.36
CA ARG A 55 15.64 -23.10 -12.83
C ARG A 55 15.12 -23.81 -14.08
N THR A 56 13.84 -24.15 -14.11
CA THR A 56 13.19 -24.74 -15.29
C THR A 56 13.18 -23.77 -16.48
N ALA A 57 12.90 -22.49 -16.25
CA ALA A 57 12.92 -21.49 -17.31
C ALA A 57 14.33 -21.25 -17.89
N LEU A 58 15.36 -21.41 -17.06
CA LEU A 58 16.76 -21.21 -17.44
C LEU A 58 17.46 -22.50 -17.91
N SER A 59 16.85 -23.67 -17.74
CA SER A 59 17.43 -24.91 -18.28
C SER A 59 17.31 -24.89 -19.80
N ILE A 60 18.45 -24.86 -20.49
CA ILE A 60 18.50 -25.04 -21.94
C ILE A 60 18.08 -26.49 -22.21
N PRO A 61 17.03 -26.74 -23.01
CA PRO A 61 16.74 -28.08 -23.50
C PRO A 61 17.94 -28.53 -24.34
N GLY A 62 18.64 -29.55 -23.87
CA GLY A 62 19.63 -30.28 -24.66
C GLY A 62 18.96 -31.21 -25.65
#